data_AF-A0A1V0A1Q5-F1
#
_entry.id   AF-A0A1V0A1Q5-F1
#
_cell.length_a   1.000
_cell.length_b   1.000
_cell.length_c   1.000
_cell.angle_alpha   90.00
_cell.angle_beta   90.00
_cell.angle_gamma   90.00
#
_symmetry.space_group_name_H-M   'P 1'
#
loop_
_entity.id
_entity.type
_entity.pdbx_description
1 polymer ?
#
loop_
_entity_poly.entity_id
_entity_poly.type
_entity_poly.pdbx_seq_one_letter_code
_entity_poly.pdbx_strand_id
1 'polypeptide(L)'
;MNAPHDVPTAADLVAAVRDFLQTDVLPAVEGRVRYHTRVAINVLAMVEREIELGGEQAERHAANLAELGVADDAELAAAVREGRVADDDALVRVLEQAVRAKLEVANPGYLARE
;
A
#
# COMPACT_ATOMS: atom_id res chain seq x y z
N MET A 1 5.18 23.82 -3.02
CA MET A 1 5.90 24.78 -3.88
C MET A 1 7.16 24.10 -4.39
N ASN A 2 7.16 23.86 -5.69
CA ASN A 2 8.21 23.49 -6.65
C ASN A 2 9.25 22.45 -6.22
N ALA A 3 8.79 21.21 -6.13
CA ALA A 3 9.56 20.08 -6.65
C ALA A 3 9.73 20.26 -8.19
N PRO A 4 10.68 19.61 -8.88
CA PRO A 4 10.97 19.87 -10.30
C PRO A 4 9.79 19.66 -11.26
N HIS A 5 8.70 19.06 -10.79
CA HIS A 5 7.46 18.88 -11.52
C HIS A 5 6.34 19.60 -10.76
N ASP A 6 5.78 20.62 -11.42
CA ASP A 6 4.57 21.32 -10.97
C ASP A 6 3.33 20.43 -11.18
N VAL A 7 2.14 20.97 -10.87
CA VAL A 7 0.87 20.27 -11.12
C VAL A 7 0.67 19.95 -12.61
N PRO A 8 -0.04 18.86 -12.94
CA PRO A 8 -0.64 17.85 -12.05
C PRO A 8 0.41 16.93 -11.40
N THR A 9 0.11 16.44 -10.19
CA THR A 9 0.97 15.48 -9.49
C THR A 9 0.95 14.09 -10.14
N ALA A 10 1.87 13.21 -9.77
CA ALA A 10 1.85 11.82 -10.23
C ALA A 10 0.53 11.10 -9.85
N ALA A 11 -0.01 11.37 -8.66
CA ALA A 11 -1.32 10.83 -8.25
C ALA A 11 -2.45 11.34 -9.17
N ASP A 12 -2.47 12.64 -9.47
CA ASP A 12 -3.48 13.22 -10.38
C ASP A 12 -3.42 12.60 -11.78
N LEU A 13 -2.20 12.38 -12.29
CA LEU A 13 -1.99 11.75 -13.60
C LEU A 13 -2.46 10.29 -13.62
N VAL A 14 -2.16 9.52 -12.57
CA VAL A 14 -2.62 8.13 -12.45
C VAL A 14 -4.14 8.06 -12.34
N ALA A 15 -4.75 8.93 -11.52
CA ALA A 15 -6.19 9.03 -11.36
C ALA A 15 -6.88 9.36 -12.70
N ALA A 16 -6.35 10.32 -13.47
CA ALA A 16 -6.90 10.68 -14.78
C ALA A 16 -6.88 9.49 -15.77
N VAL A 17 -5.80 8.69 -15.77
CA VAL A 17 -5.72 7.48 -16.61
C VAL A 17 -6.70 6.41 -16.13
N ARG A 18 -6.79 6.19 -14.82
CA ARG A 18 -7.75 5.23 -14.23
C ARG A 18 -9.18 5.59 -14.62
N ASP A 19 -9.55 6.86 -14.49
CA ASP A 19 -10.88 7.35 -14.79
C ASP A 19 -11.22 7.11 -16.26
N PHE A 20 -10.35 7.50 -17.20
CA PHE A 20 -10.54 7.20 -18.62
C PHE A 20 -10.72 5.70 -18.90
N LEU A 21 -9.89 4.84 -18.30
CA LEU A 21 -10.02 3.39 -18.46
C LEU A 21 -11.37 2.90 -17.94
N GLN A 22 -11.87 3.46 -16.85
CA GLN A 22 -13.12 3.06 -16.21
C GLN A 22 -14.36 3.59 -16.96
N THR A 23 -14.35 4.84 -17.40
CA THR A 23 -15.52 5.51 -17.99
C THR A 23 -15.66 5.28 -19.48
N ASP A 24 -14.55 5.23 -20.22
CA ASP A 24 -14.57 5.21 -21.68
C ASP A 24 -14.17 3.84 -22.23
N VAL A 25 -13.07 3.28 -21.72
CA VAL A 25 -12.51 2.03 -22.29
C VAL A 25 -13.29 0.81 -21.84
N LEU A 26 -13.49 0.64 -20.53
CA LEU A 26 -14.15 -0.53 -19.96
C LEU A 26 -15.53 -0.87 -20.56
N PRO A 27 -16.43 0.09 -20.86
CA PRO A 27 -17.70 -0.21 -21.53
C PRO A 27 -17.56 -0.48 -23.04
N ALA A 28 -16.47 -0.04 -23.67
CA ALA A 28 -16.25 -0.15 -25.12
C ALA A 28 -15.52 -1.44 -25.56
N VAL A 29 -14.98 -2.21 -24.62
CA VAL A 29 -14.21 -3.43 -24.91
C VAL A 29 -14.87 -4.69 -24.36
N GLU A 30 -14.58 -5.84 -24.98
CA GLU A 30 -15.14 -7.14 -24.60
C GLU A 30 -14.07 -8.22 -24.35
N GLY A 31 -14.52 -9.38 -23.87
CA GLY A 31 -13.70 -10.58 -23.68
C GLY A 31 -12.43 -10.33 -22.86
N ARG A 32 -11.29 -10.80 -23.38
CA ARG A 32 -9.99 -10.70 -22.71
C ARG A 32 -9.55 -9.26 -22.46
N VAL A 33 -9.85 -8.34 -23.38
CA VAL A 33 -9.45 -6.93 -23.25
C VAL A 33 -10.23 -6.26 -22.12
N ARG A 34 -11.52 -6.56 -21.99
CA ARG A 34 -12.35 -6.09 -20.87
C ARG A 34 -11.83 -6.56 -19.52
N TYR A 35 -11.40 -7.82 -19.43
CA TYR A 35 -10.78 -8.35 -18.22
C TYR A 35 -9.49 -7.59 -17.86
N HIS A 36 -8.56 -7.45 -18.79
CA HIS A 36 -7.31 -6.73 -18.53
C HIS A 36 -7.53 -5.24 -18.22
N THR A 37 -8.57 -4.61 -18.79
CA THR A 37 -8.95 -3.23 -18.44
C THR A 37 -9.36 -3.12 -16.97
N ARG A 38 -10.16 -4.06 -16.45
CA ARG A 38 -10.50 -4.12 -15.01
C ARG A 38 -9.27 -4.33 -14.13
N VAL A 39 -8.34 -5.18 -14.56
CA VAL A 39 -7.08 -5.40 -13.85
C VAL A 39 -6.26 -4.10 -13.82
N ALA A 40 -6.12 -3.41 -14.94
CA ALA A 40 -5.40 -2.14 -15.02
C ALA A 40 -6.01 -1.07 -14.10
N ILE A 41 -7.33 -0.92 -14.09
CA ILE A 41 -8.05 0.00 -13.18
C ILE A 41 -7.70 -0.30 -11.71
N ASN A 42 -7.76 -1.58 -11.30
CA ASN A 42 -7.42 -1.97 -9.94
C ASN A 42 -5.94 -1.73 -9.60
N VAL A 43 -5.04 -1.98 -10.54
CA VAL A 43 -3.60 -1.70 -10.36
C VAL A 43 -3.35 -0.21 -10.19
N LEU A 44 -3.95 0.65 -11.02
CA LEU A 44 -3.83 2.10 -10.88
C LEU A 44 -4.39 2.58 -9.54
N ALA A 45 -5.53 2.03 -9.09
CA ALA A 45 -6.07 2.33 -7.77
C ALA A 45 -5.15 1.87 -6.61
N MET A 46 -4.36 0.80 -6.77
CA MET A 46 -3.31 0.43 -5.81
C MET A 46 -2.17 1.45 -5.82
N VAL A 47 -1.69 1.85 -7.01
CA VAL A 47 -0.61 2.83 -7.16
C VAL A 47 -1.00 4.19 -6.56
N GLU A 48 -2.23 4.67 -6.77
CA GLU A 48 -2.71 5.91 -6.15
C GLU A 48 -2.63 5.85 -4.63
N ARG A 49 -3.12 4.78 -4.01
CA ARG A 49 -3.06 4.60 -2.56
C ARG A 49 -1.64 4.46 -2.04
N GLU A 50 -0.74 3.83 -2.80
CA GLU A 50 0.68 3.76 -2.45
C GLU A 50 1.34 5.14 -2.46
N ILE A 51 1.02 5.99 -3.46
CA ILE A 51 1.52 7.37 -3.52
C ILE A 51 0.99 8.20 -2.35
N GLU A 52 -0.29 8.04 -2.01
CA GLU A 52 -0.95 8.81 -0.96
C GLU A 52 -0.55 8.39 0.45
N LEU A 53 -0.46 7.07 0.71
CA LEU A 53 -0.29 6.51 2.05
C LEU A 53 1.15 6.06 2.34
N GLY A 54 1.94 5.75 1.31
CA GLY A 54 3.20 5.01 1.45
C GLY A 54 4.23 5.73 2.32
N GLY A 55 4.35 7.06 2.20
CA GLY A 55 5.28 7.85 3.01
C GLY A 55 4.94 7.77 4.51
N GLU A 56 3.68 8.06 4.87
CA GLU A 56 3.22 8.00 6.26
C GLU A 56 3.31 6.56 6.83
N GLN A 57 2.93 5.56 6.03
CA GLN A 57 3.02 4.16 6.42
C GLN A 57 4.48 3.72 6.67
N ALA A 58 5.42 4.17 5.85
CA ALA A 58 6.84 3.87 6.02
C ALA A 58 7.41 4.51 7.30
N GLU A 59 7.10 5.78 7.56
CA GLU A 59 7.52 6.47 8.79
C GLU A 59 6.96 5.78 10.04
N ARG A 60 5.67 5.44 10.03
CA ARG A 60 5.02 4.71 11.13
C ARG A 60 5.64 3.32 11.32
N HIS A 61 5.90 2.59 10.24
CA HIS A 61 6.53 1.26 10.32
C HIS A 61 7.92 1.34 10.94
N ALA A 62 8.75 2.31 10.52
CA ALA A 62 10.07 2.53 11.09
C ALA A 62 10.00 2.87 12.59
N ALA A 63 9.06 3.71 13.01
CA ALA A 63 8.85 4.03 14.42
C ALA A 63 8.47 2.78 15.24
N ASN A 64 7.54 1.96 14.73
CA ASN A 64 7.13 0.72 15.37
C ASN A 64 8.27 -0.29 15.53
N LEU A 65 9.13 -0.42 14.51
CA LEU A 65 10.31 -1.28 14.59
C LEU A 65 11.33 -0.78 15.63
N ALA A 66 11.52 0.55 15.69
CA ALA A 66 12.39 1.16 16.69
C ALA A 66 11.91 0.90 18.13
N GLU A 67 10.58 0.85 18.37
CA GLU A 67 10.02 0.46 19.67
C GLU A 67 10.35 -0.98 20.07
N LEU A 68 10.50 -1.88 19.10
CA LEU A 68 10.97 -3.25 19.30
C LEU A 68 12.50 -3.37 19.39
N GLY A 69 13.22 -2.26 19.24
CA GLY A 69 14.68 -2.22 19.28
C GLY A 69 15.37 -2.82 18.05
N VAL A 70 14.70 -2.82 16.90
CA VAL A 70 15.23 -3.31 15.61
C VAL A 70 15.15 -2.23 14.54
N ALA A 71 16.09 -2.24 13.59
CA ALA A 71 16.21 -1.23 12.56
C ALA A 71 15.30 -1.48 11.34
N ASP A 72 15.06 -2.74 10.99
CA ASP A 72 14.30 -3.15 9.82
C ASP A 72 13.64 -4.53 9.98
N ASP A 73 12.84 -4.92 8.97
CA ASP A 73 12.15 -6.22 8.94
C ASP A 73 13.10 -7.42 8.93
N ALA A 74 14.31 -7.27 8.37
CA ALA A 74 15.28 -8.35 8.31
C ALA A 74 15.87 -8.61 9.70
N GLU A 75 16.18 -7.54 10.44
CA GLU A 75 16.61 -7.61 11.84
C GLU A 75 15.49 -8.15 12.73
N LEU A 76 14.23 -7.70 12.56
CA LEU A 76 13.09 -8.25 13.28
C LEU A 76 12.99 -9.76 13.08
N ALA A 77 13.05 -10.22 11.82
CA ALA A 77 12.96 -11.64 11.51
C ALA A 77 14.13 -12.45 12.11
N ALA A 78 15.33 -11.88 12.16
CA ALA A 78 16.48 -12.50 12.84
C ALA A 78 16.27 -12.56 14.36
N ALA A 79 15.82 -11.47 14.96
CA ALA A 79 15.58 -11.36 16.40
C ALA A 79 14.50 -12.34 16.89
N VAL A 80 13.42 -12.51 16.12
CA VAL A 80 12.39 -13.52 16.39
C VAL A 80 12.98 -14.94 16.32
N ARG A 81 13.77 -15.27 15.30
CA ARG A 81 14.41 -16.60 15.18
C ARG A 81 15.39 -16.89 16.31
N GLU A 82 16.06 -15.86 16.81
CA GLU A 82 17.05 -15.96 17.89
C GLU A 82 16.44 -15.83 19.29
N GLY A 83 15.12 -15.57 19.40
CA GLY A 83 14.44 -15.38 20.67
C GLY A 83 14.84 -14.09 21.40
N ARG A 84 15.33 -13.08 20.67
CA ARG A 84 15.73 -11.77 21.22
C ARG A 84 14.57 -10.79 21.39
N VAL A 85 13.44 -11.04 20.74
CA VAL A 85 12.20 -10.27 20.90
C VAL A 85 11.19 -11.14 21.62
N ALA A 86 10.48 -10.57 22.59
CA ALA A 86 9.43 -11.27 23.31
C ALA A 86 8.25 -11.55 22.38
N ASP A 87 7.69 -12.76 22.49
CA ASP A 87 6.43 -13.13 21.85
C ASP A 87 5.28 -12.58 22.71
N ASP A 88 4.98 -11.30 22.53
CA ASP A 88 4.00 -10.56 23.32
C ASP A 88 3.06 -9.69 22.44
N ASP A 89 2.10 -9.04 23.09
CA ASP A 89 1.13 -8.18 22.41
C ASP A 89 1.80 -7.01 21.69
N ALA A 90 3.01 -6.58 22.07
CA ALA A 90 3.71 -5.52 21.37
C ALA A 90 4.20 -5.99 20.00
N LEU A 91 4.83 -7.18 19.94
CA LEU A 91 5.23 -7.79 18.68
C LEU A 91 4.03 -8.00 17.75
N VAL A 92 2.93 -8.58 18.29
CA VAL A 92 1.72 -8.83 17.51
C VAL A 92 1.14 -7.53 16.94
N ARG A 93 1.04 -6.47 17.76
CA ARG A 93 0.54 -5.16 17.28
C ARG A 93 1.37 -4.59 16.14
N VAL A 94 2.70 -4.68 16.19
CA VAL A 94 3.56 -4.17 15.11
C VAL A 94 3.33 -4.95 13.81
N LEU A 95 3.25 -6.28 13.89
CA LEU A 95 2.97 -7.12 12.73
C LEU A 95 1.58 -6.87 12.14
N GLU A 96 0.56 -6.73 12.99
CA GLU A 96 -0.80 -6.40 12.58
C GLU A 96 -0.88 -5.04 11.87
N GLN A 97 -0.21 -4.01 12.41
CA GLN A 97 -0.18 -2.69 11.79
C GLN A 97 0.53 -2.73 10.43
N ALA A 98 1.63 -3.47 10.30
CA ALA A 98 2.33 -3.65 9.02
C ALA A 98 1.44 -4.36 7.99
N VAL A 99 0.68 -5.37 8.40
CA VAL A 99 -0.28 -6.06 7.52
C VAL A 99 -1.44 -5.15 7.14
N ARG A 100 -1.99 -4.39 8.09
CA ARG A 100 -3.06 -3.42 7.83
C ARG A 100 -2.63 -2.39 6.79
N ALA A 101 -1.44 -1.81 6.91
CA ALA A 101 -0.89 -0.88 5.93
C ALA A 101 -0.82 -1.49 4.52
N LYS A 102 -0.35 -2.74 4.41
CA LYS A 102 -0.34 -3.47 3.13
C LYS A 102 -1.75 -3.69 2.57
N LEU A 103 -2.73 -3.96 3.42
CA LEU A 103 -4.13 -4.15 3.01
C LEU A 103 -4.79 -2.84 2.57
N GLU A 104 -4.49 -1.72 3.24
CA GLU A 104 -4.96 -0.39 2.84
C GLU A 104 -4.53 -0.05 1.41
N VAL A 105 -3.34 -0.51 0.97
CA VAL A 105 -2.79 -0.30 -0.38
C VAL A 105 -3.14 -1.41 -1.37
N ALA A 106 -3.29 -2.67 -0.96
CA ALA A 106 -3.66 -3.75 -1.87
C ALA A 106 -5.18 -3.78 -2.12
N ASN A 107 -5.97 -3.92 -1.04
CA ASN A 107 -7.42 -4.01 -1.10
C ASN A 107 -8.05 -3.66 0.27
N PRO A 108 -8.55 -2.43 0.45
CA PRO A 108 -9.01 -1.94 1.75
C PRO A 108 -10.32 -2.61 2.18
N GLY A 109 -11.03 -3.27 1.25
CA GLY A 109 -12.25 -4.01 1.55
C GLY A 109 -12.05 -5.18 2.52
N TYR A 110 -10.81 -5.66 2.71
CA TYR A 110 -10.50 -6.65 3.74
C TYR A 110 -10.51 -6.09 5.17
N LEU A 111 -10.40 -4.77 5.34
CA LEU A 111 -10.43 -4.12 6.64
C LEU A 111 -11.85 -3.73 7.09
N ALA A 112 -12.80 -3.74 6.16
CA ALA A 112 -14.20 -3.39 6.40
C ALA A 112 -15.10 -4.61 6.71
N ARG A 113 -14.56 -5.83 6.68
CA ARG A 113 -15.29 -7.05 7.05
C ARG A 113 -14.96 -7.37 8.51
N GLU A 114 -15.84 -6.97 9.41
CA GLU A 114 -15.95 -7.50 10.78
C GLU A 114 -17.09 -8.51 10.85
#